data_AF-A0A9E1ICG2-F1
#
_entry.id   AF-A0A9E1ICG2-F1
#
_cell.length_a   1.000
_cell.length_b   1.000
_cell.length_c   1.000
_cell.angle_alpha   90.00
_cell.angle_beta   90.00
_cell.angle_gamma   90.00
#
_symmetry.space_group_name_H-M   'P 1'
#
loop_
_entity.id
_entity.type
_entity.pdbx_description
1 polymer ?
#
loop_
_entity_poly.entity_id
_entity_poly.type
_entity_poly.pdbx_seq_one_letter_code
_entity_poly.pdbx_strand_id
1 'polypeptide(L)' 'MLRCGDEVRRFTPTEVLRLLGFADSFRLVDKNPLIGWSLAGNSLSVDAVAAVLSILR' A
#
# COMPACT_ATOMS: atom_id res chain seq x y z
N MET A 1 12.14 -1.96 -2.31
CA MET A 1 12.89 -0.92 -3.03
C MET A 1 12.56 -1.04 -4.51
N LEU A 2 12.58 0.07 -5.25
CA LEU A 2 12.25 0.13 -6.68
C LEU A 2 13.49 0.59 -7.45
N ARG A 3 13.86 -0.13 -8.51
CA ARG A 3 14.92 0.30 -9.43
C ARG A 3 14.40 1.44 -10.29
N CYS A 4 15.15 2.52 -10.38
CA CYS A 4 14.83 3.71 -11.16
C CYS A 4 16.06 4.06 -12.00
N GLY A 5 16.14 3.49 -13.21
CA GLY A 5 17.38 3.53 -14.02
C GLY A 5 18.50 2.75 -13.34
N ASP A 6 19.61 3.44 -13.07
CA ASP A 6 20.78 2.88 -12.38
C ASP A 6 20.76 3.08 -10.85
N GLU A 7 19.74 3.78 -10.35
CA GLU A 7 19.56 4.02 -8.92
C GLU A 7 18.47 3.14 -8.31
N VAL A 8 18.53 3.01 -6.98
CA VAL A 8 17.51 2.32 -6.20
C VAL A 8 16.88 3.30 -5.23
N ARG A 9 15.55 3.39 -5.25
CA ARG A 9 14.79 4.23 -4.30
C ARG A 9 13.87 3.40 -3.40
N ARG A 10 13.45 4.01 -2.29
CA ARG A 10 12.36 3.47 -1.47
C ARG A 10 11.03 3.64 -2.19
N PHE A 11 10.09 2.75 -1.88
CA PHE A 11 8.70 2.93 -2.26
C PHE A 11 8.14 4.18 -1.58
N THR A 12 7.10 4.77 -2.14
CA THR A 12 6.25 5.74 -1.45
C THR A 12 5.13 5.02 -0.68
N PRO A 13 4.49 5.65 0.32
CA PRO A 13 3.32 5.07 0.98
C PRO A 13 2.22 4.66 -0.01
N THR A 14 1.96 5.47 -1.04
CA THR A 14 0.97 5.17 -2.08
C THR A 14 1.34 3.93 -2.89
N GLU A 15 2.62 3.74 -3.22
CA GLU A 15 3.08 2.54 -3.92
C GLU A 15 2.98 1.30 -3.04
N VAL A 16 3.23 1.42 -1.73
CA VAL A 16 3.02 0.31 -0.80
C VAL A 16 1.54 -0.06 -0.71
N LEU A 17 0.64 0.92 -0.63
CA LEU A 17 -0.80 0.65 -0.63
C LEU A 17 -1.26 -0.07 -1.91
N ARG A 18 -0.72 0.31 -3.07
CA ARG A 18 -0.97 -0.45 -4.32
C ARG A 18 -0.49 -1.90 -4.23
N LEU A 19 0.69 -2.13 -3.65
CA LEU A 19 1.20 -3.48 -3.41
C LEU A 19 0.34 -4.28 -2.42
N LEU A 20 -0.32 -3.59 -1.49
CA LEU A 20 -1.31 -4.19 -0.59
C LEU A 20 -2.66 -4.46 -1.26
N GLY A 21 -2.84 -4.19 -2.55
CA GLY A 21 -4.08 -4.46 -3.29
C GLY A 21 -5.13 -3.35 -3.18
N PHE A 22 -4.76 -2.16 -2.67
CA PHE A 22 -5.66 -1.00 -2.73
C PHE A 22 -5.83 -0.53 -4.18
N ALA A 23 -7.06 -0.12 -4.52
CA ALA A 23 -7.38 0.38 -5.85
C ALA A 23 -6.57 1.64 -6.21
N ASP A 24 -6.30 1.83 -7.50
CA ASP A 24 -5.60 3.02 -8.01
C ASP A 24 -6.33 4.35 -7.79
N SER A 25 -7.60 4.30 -7.40
CA SER A 25 -8.40 5.47 -6.99
C SER A 25 -8.24 5.81 -5.50
N PHE A 26 -7.64 4.94 -4.68
CA PHE A 26 -7.43 5.19 -3.26
C PHE A 26 -6.42 6.32 -3.05
N ARG A 27 -6.72 7.26 -2.14
CA ARG A 27 -5.90 8.44 -1.87
C ARG A 27 -5.68 8.58 -0.37
N LEU A 28 -4.42 8.78 0.01
CA LEU A 28 -4.10 9.31 1.34
C LEU A 28 -4.52 10.79 1.36
N VAL A 29 -5.38 11.14 2.32
CA VAL A 29 -5.87 12.52 2.48
C VAL A 29 -4.82 13.40 3.16
N ASP A 30 -4.01 12.80 4.03
CA ASP A 30 -2.91 13.48 4.71
C ASP A 30 -1.66 13.53 3.82
N LYS A 31 -1.05 14.73 3.73
CA LYS A 31 0.18 14.97 2.97
C LYS A 31 1.45 14.72 3.78
N ASN A 32 1.34 14.51 5.09
CA ASN A 32 2.48 14.22 5.96
C ASN A 32 3.02 12.80 5.66
N PRO A 33 4.27 12.66 5.20
CA PRO A 33 4.83 11.36 4.84
C PRO A 33 4.91 10.37 6.01
N LEU A 34 5.14 10.84 7.25
CA LEU A 34 5.23 9.97 8.43
C LEU A 34 3.88 9.34 8.75
N ILE A 35 2.80 10.11 8.62
CA ILE A 35 1.44 9.62 8.80
C ILE A 35 1.09 8.63 7.70
N GLY A 36 1.44 8.94 6.44
CA GLY A 36 1.26 8.02 5.32
C GLY A 36 1.96 6.67 5.54
N TRP A 37 3.19 6.67 6.05
CA TRP A 37 3.91 5.45 6.39
C TRP A 37 3.25 4.67 7.53
N SER A 38 2.81 5.36 8.59
CA SER A 38 2.11 4.72 9.71
C SER A 38 0.80 4.04 9.25
N LEU A 39 0.02 4.73 8.40
CA LEU A 39 -1.22 4.20 7.86
C LEU A 39 -0.98 3.00 6.94
N ALA A 40 -0.03 3.10 6.01
CA ALA A 40 0.29 2.00 5.10
C ALA A 40 0.85 0.78 5.85
N GLY A 41 1.73 1.00 6.83
CA GLY A 41 2.36 -0.08 7.60
C GLY A 41 1.41 -0.80 8.55
N ASN A 42 0.39 -0.12 9.06
CA ASN A 42 -0.65 -0.72 9.91
C ASN A 42 -1.84 -1.27 9.11
N SER A 43 -1.84 -1.14 7.77
CA SER A 43 -2.90 -1.67 6.92
C SER A 43 -2.70 -3.16 6.63
N LEU A 44 -3.71 -3.76 5.99
CA LEU A 44 -3.71 -5.17 5.59
C LEU A 44 -3.67 -5.31 4.08
N SER A 45 -3.21 -6.46 3.60
CA SER A 45 -3.37 -6.83 2.19
C SER A 45 -4.85 -7.05 1.88
N VAL A 46 -5.41 -6.24 0.99
CA VAL A 46 -6.78 -6.32 0.48
C VAL A 46 -7.03 -7.67 -0.16
N ASP A 47 -6.09 -8.15 -0.98
CA ASP A 47 -6.20 -9.45 -1.65
C ASP A 47 -6.26 -10.60 -0.64
N ALA A 48 -5.43 -10.57 0.40
CA ALA A 48 -5.46 -11.58 1.46
C ALA A 48 -6.77 -11.54 2.25
N VAL A 49 -7.27 -10.36 2.61
CA VAL A 49 -8.55 -10.21 3.30
C VAL A 49 -9.70 -10.71 2.42
N ALA A 50 -9.71 -10.37 1.14
CA ALA A 50 -10.73 -10.83 0.19
C ALA A 50 -10.76 -12.36 0.07
N ALA A 51 -9.59 -13.00 0.02
CA ALA A 51 -9.48 -14.46 0.01
C ALA A 51 -10.06 -15.09 1.30
N VAL A 52 -9.71 -14.55 2.47
CA VAL A 52 -10.25 -15.04 3.76
C VAL A 52 -11.77 -14.82 3.85
N LEU A 53 -12.29 -13.68 3.39
CA LEU A 53 -13.73 -13.44 3.40
C LEU A 53 -14.48 -14.36 2.42
N SER A 54 -13.84 -14.78 1.33
CA SER A 54 -14.46 -15.69 0.36
C SER A 54 -14.72 -17.09 0.92
N ILE A 55 -13.95 -17.54 1.91
CA ILE A 55 -14.12 -18.85 2.57
C ILE A 55 -15.10 -18.81 3.75
N LEU A 56 -15.50 -17.60 4.19
CA LEU A 56 -16.46 -17.40 5.27
C LEU A 56 -17.90 -17.19 4.77
N ARG A 57 -18.09 -17.15 3.45
CA ARG A 57 -19.39 -17.12 2.78
C ARG A 57 -19.85 -18.53 2.44
#